data_AF-A0A9P6DQ90-F1
#
_entry.id   AF-A0A9P6DQ90-F1
#
_cell.length_a   1.000
_cell.length_b   1.000
_cell.length_c   1.000
_cell.angle_alpha   90.00
_cell.angle_beta   90.00
_cell.angle_gamma   90.00
#
_symmetry.space_group_name_H-M   'P 1'
#
loop_
_entity.id
_entity.type
_entity.pdbx_description
1 polymer ?
#
loop_
_entity_poly.entity_id
_entity_poly.type
_entity_poly.pdbx_seq_one_letter_code
_entity_poly.pdbx_strand_id
1 'polypeptide(L)'
;RSSFDLLPATSYQRMLVHRCAAYYKLAQEADGVSKTVIVTLAPESRLPAVRMADLVPAENSPSPAFKIMRRSATDRVNSRKSRSNSAEPDSDEGQGSEAGSSVKTGGLTHKKKQRMTIAEREAAYNEAGLGSSSAMRIARG
;
A
#
# COMPACT_ATOMS: atom_id res chain seq x y z
N ARG A 1 -14.38 28.15 17.61
CA ARG A 1 -15.21 26.96 17.30
C ARG A 1 -14.34 26.03 16.47
N SER A 2 -14.08 24.81 16.89
CA SER A 2 -13.22 23.87 16.15
C SER A 2 -14.07 23.11 15.13
N SER A 3 -13.75 23.27 13.85
CA SER A 3 -14.34 22.53 12.73
C SER A 3 -13.27 21.70 12.03
N PHE A 4 -13.69 20.58 11.46
CA PHE A 4 -12.85 19.66 10.72
C PHE A 4 -13.49 19.35 9.38
N ASP A 5 -12.74 19.59 8.31
CA ASP A 5 -13.19 19.32 6.95
C ASP A 5 -12.67 17.95 6.52
N LEU A 6 -13.59 17.03 6.22
CA LEU A 6 -13.27 15.66 5.86
C LEU A 6 -13.63 15.42 4.39
N LEU A 7 -12.72 14.76 3.66
CA LEU A 7 -12.93 14.28 2.29
C LEU A 7 -13.02 12.74 2.29
N PRO A 8 -14.15 12.15 2.72
CA PRO A 8 -14.36 10.71 2.63
C PRO A 8 -14.43 10.27 1.15
N ALA A 9 -13.47 9.44 0.74
CA ALA A 9 -13.34 8.96 -0.63
C ALA A 9 -14.46 7.98 -1.02
N THR A 10 -14.95 7.19 -0.06
CA THR A 10 -15.96 6.14 -0.31
C THR A 10 -17.29 6.42 0.39
N SER A 11 -18.36 5.80 -0.11
CA SER A 11 -19.67 5.83 0.55
C SER A 11 -19.62 5.25 1.97
N TYR A 12 -18.85 4.17 2.16
CA TYR A 12 -18.64 3.57 3.47
C TYR A 12 -17.94 4.52 4.45
N GLN A 13 -16.90 5.23 4.00
CA GLN A 13 -16.24 6.24 4.82
C GLN A 13 -17.18 7.38 5.21
N ARG A 14 -18.03 7.86 4.29
CA ARG A 14 -19.09 8.84 4.61
C ARG A 14 -20.02 8.31 5.70
N MET A 15 -20.50 7.08 5.55
CA MET A 15 -21.36 6.42 6.55
C MET A 15 -20.68 6.35 7.92
N LEU A 16 -19.39 5.99 7.97
CA LEU A 16 -18.63 5.94 9.23
C LEU A 16 -18.51 7.32 9.88
N VAL A 17 -18.17 8.37 9.11
CA VAL A 17 -18.10 9.75 9.62
C VAL A 17 -19.43 10.16 10.23
N HIS A 18 -20.54 9.90 9.53
CA HIS A 18 -21.88 10.21 10.04
C HIS A 18 -22.22 9.47 11.34
N ARG A 19 -21.88 8.17 11.43
CA ARG A 19 -22.07 7.38 12.66
C ARG A 19 -21.24 7.93 13.81
N CYS A 20 -19.97 8.25 13.57
CA CYS A 20 -19.08 8.83 14.57
C CYS A 20 -19.58 10.20 15.04
N ALA A 21 -19.97 11.09 14.12
CA ALA A 21 -20.51 12.39 14.47
C ALA A 21 -21.76 12.27 15.35
N ALA A 22 -22.68 11.37 15.01
CA ALA A 22 -23.87 11.09 15.82
C ALA A 22 -23.53 10.51 17.20
N TYR A 23 -22.53 9.64 17.28
CA TYR A 23 -22.08 9.01 18.53
C TYR A 23 -21.54 10.05 19.53
N TYR A 24 -20.72 11.00 19.06
CA TYR A 24 -20.12 12.06 19.87
C TYR A 24 -20.96 13.34 19.96
N LYS A 25 -22.19 13.34 19.39
CA LYS A 25 -23.09 14.51 19.34
C LYS A 25 -22.42 15.74 18.71
N LEU A 26 -21.65 15.52 17.64
CA LEU A 26 -21.03 16.58 16.86
C LEU A 26 -22.03 17.14 15.85
N ALA A 27 -21.95 18.44 15.55
CA ALA A 27 -22.69 19.02 14.45
C ALA A 27 -22.02 18.61 13.13
N GLN A 28 -22.79 18.09 12.18
CA GLN A 28 -22.30 17.67 10.88
C GLN A 28 -23.05 18.39 9.77
N GLU A 29 -22.30 18.86 8.78
CA GLU A 29 -22.81 19.48 7.56
C GLU A 29 -22.20 18.73 6.39
N ALA A 30 -23.04 18.19 5.51
CA ALA A 30 -22.60 17.53 4.29
C ALA A 30 -22.94 18.42 3.10
N ASP A 31 -21.93 18.83 2.35
CA ASP A 31 -22.15 19.55 1.10
C ASP A 31 -22.45 18.54 -0.01
N GLY A 32 -23.67 18.61 -0.55
CA GLY A 32 -24.14 17.75 -1.64
C GLY A 32 -23.36 17.92 -2.94
N VAL A 33 -22.69 19.06 -3.13
CA VAL A 33 -21.94 19.37 -4.36
C VAL A 33 -20.49 18.88 -4.26
N SER A 34 -19.76 19.28 -3.22
CA SER A 34 -18.34 18.91 -3.06
C SER A 34 -18.11 17.53 -2.43
N LYS A 35 -19.16 16.85 -1.94
CA LYS A 35 -19.08 15.57 -1.19
C LYS A 35 -18.16 15.66 0.04
N THR A 36 -17.87 16.87 0.50
CA THR A 36 -17.14 17.12 1.74
C THR A 36 -18.08 17.00 2.92
N VAL A 37 -17.55 16.56 4.06
CA VAL A 37 -18.29 16.48 5.31
C VAL A 37 -17.56 17.33 6.32
N ILE A 38 -18.22 18.39 6.79
CA ILE A 38 -17.70 19.31 7.80
C ILE A 38 -18.26 18.88 9.14
N VAL A 39 -17.39 18.65 10.12
CA VAL A 39 -17.76 18.27 11.48
C VAL A 39 -17.33 19.37 12.44
N THR A 40 -18.26 19.91 13.20
CA THR A 40 -18.04 21.03 14.12
C THR A 40 -18.37 20.63 15.55
N LEU A 41 -17.52 21.05 16.49
CA LEU A 41 -17.79 20.89 17.91
C LEU A 41 -18.97 21.81 18.33
N ALA A 42 -20.02 21.20 18.86
CA ALA A 42 -21.22 21.88 19.35
C ALA A 42 -21.27 21.86 20.89
N PRO A 43 -22.07 22.72 21.54
CA PRO A 43 -22.25 22.68 22.99
C PRO A 43 -22.80 21.33 23.50
N GLU A 44 -23.59 20.65 22.67
CA GLU A 44 -24.17 19.32 22.95
C GLU A 44 -23.17 18.16 22.81
N SER A 45 -21.95 18.44 22.33
CA SER A 45 -20.94 17.42 22.08
C SER A 45 -20.43 16.82 23.38
N ARG A 46 -20.48 15.48 23.50
CA ARG A 46 -20.13 14.77 24.73
C ARG A 46 -19.36 13.48 24.42
N LEU A 47 -18.45 13.13 25.32
CA LEU A 47 -17.83 11.81 25.34
C LEU A 47 -18.85 10.73 25.75
N PRO A 48 -19.02 9.68 24.95
CA PRO A 48 -19.90 8.56 25.27
C PRO A 48 -19.44 7.80 26.51
N ALA A 49 -20.39 7.12 27.17
CA ALA A 49 -20.11 6.37 28.41
C ALA A 49 -19.09 5.25 28.23
N VAL A 50 -19.06 4.63 27.04
CA VAL A 50 -18.10 3.60 26.66
C VAL A 50 -17.27 4.12 25.49
N ARG A 51 -15.93 4.15 25.62
CA ARG A 51 -15.08 4.51 24.49
C ARG A 51 -14.85 3.29 23.61
N MET A 52 -14.71 3.51 22.31
CA MET A 52 -14.44 2.41 21.37
C MET A 52 -13.14 1.66 21.72
N ALA A 53 -12.16 2.35 22.31
CA ALA A 53 -10.93 1.75 22.81
C ALA A 53 -11.14 0.78 23.98
N ASP A 54 -12.22 0.94 24.75
CA ASP A 54 -12.53 0.07 25.90
C ASP A 54 -13.15 -1.26 25.44
N LEU A 55 -13.69 -1.31 24.21
CA LEU A 55 -14.32 -2.49 23.62
C LEU A 55 -13.32 -3.41 22.91
N VAL A 56 -12.16 -2.88 22.54
CA VAL A 56 -11.15 -3.62 21.79
C VAL A 56 -9.99 -3.93 22.75
N PRO A 57 -9.67 -5.21 23.00
CA PRO A 57 -8.47 -5.57 23.75
C PRO A 57 -7.24 -4.88 23.16
N ALA A 58 -6.29 -4.50 24.00
CA ALA A 58 -5.08 -3.83 23.52
C ALA A 58 -4.41 -4.69 22.44
N GLU A 59 -4.47 -4.24 21.18
CA GLU A 59 -3.76 -4.92 20.10
C GLU A 59 -2.26 -4.70 20.32
N ASN A 60 -1.55 -5.79 20.61
CA ASN A 60 -0.10 -5.82 20.54
C ASN A 60 0.32 -5.72 19.07
N SER A 61 0.20 -4.54 18.46
CA SER A 61 0.73 -4.32 17.13
C SER A 61 2.25 -4.55 17.19
N PRO A 62 2.81 -5.56 16.49
CA PRO A 62 4.24 -5.76 16.51
C PRO A 62 4.89 -4.51 15.94
N SER A 63 5.86 -3.95 16.66
CA SER A 63 6.68 -2.87 16.13
C SER A 63 7.21 -3.30 14.77
N PRO A 64 7.10 -2.47 13.71
CA PRO A 64 7.49 -2.88 12.37
C PRO A 64 8.91 -3.44 12.41
N ALA A 65 9.07 -4.70 12.00
CA ALA A 65 10.30 -5.47 12.14
C ALA A 65 11.49 -4.88 11.35
N PHE A 66 11.25 -3.85 10.54
CA PHE A 66 12.25 -3.15 9.76
C PHE A 66 11.92 -1.66 9.64
N LYS A 67 12.97 -0.84 9.63
CA LYS A 67 12.89 0.62 9.54
C LYS A 67 12.52 1.04 8.11
N ILE A 68 11.26 1.41 7.89
CA ILE A 68 10.84 2.04 6.64
C ILE A 68 11.31 3.50 6.65
N MET A 69 12.22 3.86 5.75
CA MET A 69 12.60 5.25 5.54
C MET A 69 11.39 6.04 5.05
N ARG A 70 11.07 7.15 5.71
CA ARG A 70 9.99 8.03 5.28
C ARG A 70 10.38 8.69 3.95
N ARG A 71 9.56 8.53 2.93
CA ARG A 71 9.70 9.28 1.67
C ARG A 71 9.22 10.71 1.90
N SER A 72 10.10 11.68 1.72
CA SER A 72 9.73 13.09 1.72
C SER A 72 8.93 13.42 0.46
N ALA A 73 8.03 14.41 0.53
CA ALA A 73 7.25 14.85 -0.63
C ALA A 73 8.14 15.33 -1.80
N THR A 74 9.38 15.75 -1.51
CA THR A 74 10.39 16.18 -2.49
C THR A 74 10.88 15.06 -3.41
N ASP A 75 10.86 13.80 -2.96
CA ASP A 75 11.36 12.66 -3.74
C ASP A 75 10.42 12.30 -4.92
N ARG A 76 9.14 12.66 -4.82
CA ARG A 76 8.13 12.40 -5.87
C ARG A 76 8.33 13.25 -7.12
N VAL A 77 9.00 14.39 -7.02
CA VAL A 77 9.14 15.35 -8.13
C VAL A 77 10.24 14.94 -9.10
N ASN A 78 11.33 14.33 -8.62
CA ASN A 78 12.48 13.98 -9.47
C ASN A 78 12.30 12.71 -10.31
N SER A 79 11.34 11.84 -9.98
CA SER A 79 11.13 10.59 -10.73
C SER A 79 10.43 10.76 -12.08
N ARG A 80 9.90 11.95 -12.41
CA ARG A 80 9.08 12.16 -13.63
C ARG A 80 9.84 12.79 -14.80
N LYS A 81 11.12 13.16 -14.62
CA LYS A 81 11.91 13.89 -15.63
C LYS A 81 12.89 12.99 -16.40
N SER A 82 12.47 11.81 -16.84
CA SER A 82 13.30 10.99 -17.75
C SER A 82 12.54 10.41 -18.96
N ARG A 83 11.37 10.95 -19.30
CA ARG A 83 10.63 10.59 -20.52
C ARG A 83 10.12 11.84 -21.22
N SER A 84 11.03 12.56 -21.85
CA SER A 84 10.72 13.64 -22.78
C SER A 84 11.72 13.54 -23.93
N ASN A 85 11.33 12.81 -24.97
CA ASN A 85 11.81 13.05 -26.32
C ASN A 85 10.57 13.37 -27.15
N SER A 86 10.47 14.63 -27.57
CA SER A 86 9.50 15.16 -28.51
C SER A 86 9.96 14.89 -29.94
N ALA A 87 9.03 14.56 -30.84
CA ALA A 87 9.04 15.03 -32.24
C ALA A 87 7.75 14.59 -32.94
N GLU A 88 6.86 15.54 -33.17
CA GLU A 88 5.93 15.65 -34.32
C GLU A 88 6.44 16.86 -35.13
N PRO A 89 6.14 17.08 -36.43
CA PRO A 89 5.18 16.39 -37.32
C PRO A 89 5.79 16.01 -38.71
N ASP A 90 5.04 15.28 -39.55
CA ASP A 90 4.73 15.60 -40.96
C ASP A 90 4.23 14.36 -41.74
N SER A 91 3.38 14.64 -42.72
CA SER A 91 2.51 13.77 -43.52
C SER A 91 3.27 12.96 -44.58
N ASP A 92 2.91 11.68 -44.81
CA ASP A 92 2.82 11.06 -46.16
C ASP A 92 2.28 9.61 -46.08
N GLU A 93 1.56 9.18 -47.11
CA GLU A 93 0.85 7.90 -47.22
C GLU A 93 1.78 6.69 -47.44
N GLY A 94 1.44 5.52 -46.87
CA GLY A 94 2.16 4.29 -47.23
C GLY A 94 1.89 3.06 -46.35
N GLN A 95 0.93 2.26 -46.78
CA GLN A 95 0.83 0.78 -46.72
C GLN A 95 1.96 -0.02 -46.02
N GLY A 96 1.57 -1.03 -45.22
CA GLY A 96 2.36 -2.27 -45.06
C GLY A 96 2.56 -2.75 -43.63
N SER A 97 1.73 -3.69 -43.20
CA SER A 97 1.88 -4.43 -41.94
C SER A 97 2.91 -5.55 -42.08
N GLU A 98 4.06 -5.49 -41.39
CA GLU A 98 4.82 -6.70 -41.07
C GLU A 98 5.75 -6.54 -39.86
N ALA A 99 5.88 -7.65 -39.14
CA ALA A 99 6.48 -7.80 -37.82
C ALA A 99 7.98 -7.47 -37.77
N GLY A 100 8.42 -6.91 -36.64
CA GLY A 100 9.85 -6.66 -36.40
C GLY A 100 10.16 -6.10 -35.02
N SER A 101 9.72 -6.77 -33.95
CA SER A 101 10.19 -6.48 -32.59
C SER A 101 11.65 -6.91 -32.44
N SER A 102 12.58 -5.97 -32.61
CA SER A 102 13.98 -6.14 -32.18
C SER A 102 14.65 -4.80 -31.91
N VAL A 103 14.32 -4.17 -30.79
CA VAL A 103 15.15 -3.09 -30.22
C VAL A 103 16.15 -3.69 -29.25
N LYS A 104 17.41 -3.59 -29.67
CA LYS A 104 18.61 -4.09 -29.01
C LYS A 104 18.97 -3.07 -27.92
N THR A 105 18.76 -3.42 -26.65
CA THR A 105 19.33 -2.66 -25.53
C THR A 105 20.53 -3.43 -25.00
N GLY A 106 21.74 -3.09 -25.46
CA GLY A 106 22.96 -3.36 -24.69
C GLY A 106 22.92 -2.50 -23.42
N GLY A 107 23.26 -2.95 -22.22
CA GLY A 107 24.06 -4.10 -21.83
C GLY A 107 25.17 -3.59 -20.91
N LEU A 108 25.00 -3.64 -19.58
CA LEU A 108 26.09 -3.48 -18.62
C LEU A 108 25.90 -4.40 -17.40
N THR A 109 26.76 -5.44 -17.38
CA THR A 109 27.17 -6.30 -16.26
C THR A 109 26.18 -7.35 -15.72
N HIS A 110 26.02 -8.40 -16.51
CA HIS A 110 25.49 -9.70 -16.07
C HIS A 110 26.49 -10.40 -15.15
N LYS A 111 26.23 -10.49 -13.85
CA LYS A 111 26.67 -11.67 -13.10
C LYS A 111 25.84 -12.83 -13.64
N LYS A 112 26.47 -13.73 -14.40
CA LYS A 112 25.86 -14.96 -14.91
C LYS A 112 25.26 -15.74 -13.74
N LYS A 113 23.96 -15.57 -13.47
CA LYS A 113 23.19 -16.53 -12.68
C LYS A 113 23.12 -17.78 -13.54
N GLN A 114 24.02 -18.73 -13.29
CA GLN A 114 23.88 -20.07 -13.82
C GLN A 114 22.48 -20.58 -13.46
N ARG A 115 21.77 -21.13 -14.43
CA ARG A 115 20.41 -21.64 -14.24
C ARG A 115 20.54 -22.94 -13.44
N MET A 116 20.60 -22.81 -12.12
CA MET A 116 20.73 -23.94 -11.20
C MET A 116 19.58 -24.91 -11.44
N THR A 117 19.90 -26.19 -11.56
CA THR A 117 18.91 -27.26 -11.78
C THR A 117 18.13 -27.52 -10.49
N ILE A 118 16.89 -28.03 -10.61
CA ILE A 118 15.98 -28.25 -9.48
C ILE A 118 16.62 -29.09 -8.36
N ALA A 119 17.39 -30.12 -8.72
CA ALA A 119 18.07 -31.00 -7.77
C ALA A 119 19.10 -30.27 -6.88
N GLU A 120 19.78 -29.26 -7.43
CA GLU A 120 20.81 -28.50 -6.70
C GLU A 120 20.18 -27.58 -5.65
N ARG A 121 18.95 -27.11 -5.89
CA ARG A 121 18.19 -26.31 -4.93
C ARG A 121 17.67 -27.14 -3.76
N GLU A 122 17.38 -28.43 -3.98
CA GLU A 122 16.87 -29.35 -2.94
C GLU A 122 17.98 -29.80 -1.98
N ALA A 123 19.21 -30.01 -2.48
CA ALA A 123 20.37 -30.37 -1.66
C ALA A 123 20.69 -29.31 -0.59
N ALA A 124 20.65 -28.02 -0.95
CA ALA A 124 20.86 -26.92 -0.01
C ALA A 124 19.81 -26.86 1.12
N TYR A 125 18.58 -27.34 0.85
CA TYR A 125 17.51 -27.39 1.85
C TYR A 125 17.69 -28.56 2.83
N ASN A 126 18.23 -29.69 2.34
CA ASN A 126 18.57 -30.84 3.17
C ASN A 126 19.82 -30.57 4.03
N GLU A 127 20.85 -29.93 3.49
CA GLU A 127 22.08 -29.58 4.24
C GLU A 127 21.81 -28.59 5.38
N ALA A 128 20.83 -27.69 5.21
CA ALA A 128 20.39 -26.77 6.25
C ALA A 128 19.62 -27.46 7.40
N GLY A 129 19.48 -28.80 7.37
CA GLY A 129 18.85 -29.59 8.43
C GLY A 129 17.35 -29.34 8.61
N LEU A 130 16.71 -28.61 7.69
CA LEU A 130 15.25 -28.40 7.67
C LEU A 130 14.49 -29.58 7.06
N GLY A 131 15.19 -30.48 6.38
CA GLY A 131 14.70 -31.80 6.01
C GLY A 131 15.04 -32.82 7.09
N SER A 132 14.07 -33.19 7.91
CA SER A 132 14.11 -34.31 8.87
C SER A 132 14.87 -34.11 10.20
N SER A 133 14.31 -33.34 11.14
CA SER A 133 14.44 -33.70 12.57
C SER A 133 13.43 -32.97 13.45
N SER A 134 12.38 -33.67 13.87
CA SER A 134 11.92 -33.72 15.28
C SER A 134 10.61 -34.51 15.40
N ALA A 135 10.59 -35.72 14.84
CA ALA A 135 9.64 -36.78 15.20
C ALA A 135 10.41 -37.88 15.98
N MET A 136 11.01 -37.51 17.11
CA MET A 136 11.52 -38.49 18.08
C MET A 136 11.73 -37.80 19.43
N ARG A 137 10.64 -37.61 20.18
CA ARG A 137 10.73 -37.27 21.61
C ARG A 137 9.55 -37.83 22.40
N ILE A 138 9.19 -39.09 22.18
CA ILE A 138 8.36 -39.87 23.11
C ILE A 138 8.81 -41.32 23.04
N ALA A 139 9.77 -41.70 23.88
CA ALA A 139 9.96 -43.07 24.39
C ALA A 139 11.24 -43.14 25.23
N ARG A 140 11.07 -43.00 26.55
CA ARG A 140 11.80 -43.72 27.61
C ARG A 140 11.31 -43.21 28.96
N GLY A 141 10.23 -43.84 29.44
CA GLY A 141 10.03 -44.10 30.86
C GLY A 141 10.67 -45.43 31.20
#